data_AF-A0A925ET06-F1
#
_entry.id   AF-A0A925ET06-F1
#
_cell.length_a   1.000
_cell.length_b   1.000
_cell.length_c   1.000
_cell.angle_alpha   90.00
_cell.angle_beta   90.00
_cell.angle_gamma   90.00
#
_symmetry.space_group_name_H-M   'P 1'
#
loop_
_entity.id
_entity.type
_entity.pdbx_description
1 polymer ?
#
loop_
_entity_poly.entity_id
_entity_poly.type
_entity_poly.pdbx_seq_one_letter_code
_entity_poly.pdbx_strand_id
1 'polypeptide(L)' 'HSRKEYKGTGIGLAIVKKIVENHHGIITATGELNKGVTFDIYIPAT' A
#
# COMPACT_ATOMS: atom_id res chain seq x y z
N HIS A 1 -5.11 20.25 20.09
CA HIS A 1 -6.37 19.97 19.37
C HIS A 1 -6.42 18.49 19.00
N SER A 2 -7.59 17.88 19.22
CA SER A 2 -7.86 16.45 19.29
C SER A 2 -7.40 15.66 18.06
N ARG A 3 -6.39 14.81 18.26
CA ARG A 3 -5.93 13.78 17.32
C ARG A 3 -6.99 12.67 17.35
N LYS A 4 -8.17 12.94 16.75
CA LYS A 4 -9.22 11.94 16.53
C LYS A 4 -8.52 10.73 15.90
N GLU A 5 -8.56 9.61 16.62
CA GLU A 5 -8.18 8.32 16.09
C GLU A 5 -8.98 8.12 14.80
N TYR A 6 -8.32 8.30 13.65
CA TYR A 6 -8.91 7.93 12.39
C TYR A 6 -9.06 6.42 12.45
N LYS A 7 -10.27 5.93 12.77
CA LYS A 7 -10.66 4.54 12.55
C LYS A 7 -10.26 4.22 11.12
N GLY A 8 -9.18 3.47 10.95
CA GLY A 8 -8.67 3.12 9.63
C GLY A 8 -9.81 2.46 8.87
N THR A 9 -10.24 3.08 7.77
CA THR A 9 -11.35 2.58 6.95
C THR A 9 -10.96 1.36 6.11
N GLY A 10 -9.75 0.83 6.29
CA GLY A 10 -9.18 -0.24 5.47
C GLY A 10 -8.79 0.20 4.05
N ILE A 11 -9.01 1.47 3.68
CA ILE A 11 -8.80 1.95 2.30
C ILE A 11 -7.33 2.23 1.96
N GLY A 12 -6.41 2.21 2.94
CA GLY A 12 -5.03 2.66 2.76
C GLY A 12 -4.31 1.94 1.60
N LEU A 13 -4.37 0.61 1.56
CA LEU A 13 -3.75 -0.17 0.47
C LEU A 13 -4.47 0.00 -0.87
N ALA A 14 -5.77 0.27 -0.88
CA ALA A 14 -6.50 0.58 -2.11
C ALA A 14 -6.01 1.92 -2.71
N ILE A 15 -5.75 2.92 -1.86
CA ILE A 15 -5.16 4.19 -2.28
C ILE A 15 -3.74 3.98 -2.81
N VAL A 16 -2.91 3.22 -2.09
CA VAL A 16 -1.53 2.90 -2.54
C VAL A 16 -1.56 2.21 -3.90
N LYS A 17 -2.39 1.18 -4.08
CA LYS A 17 -2.55 0.50 -5.37
C LYS A 17 -2.94 1.47 -6.48
N LYS A 18 -3.93 2.35 -6.23
CA LYS A 18 -4.37 3.35 -7.21
C LYS A 18 -3.25 4.32 -7.59
N ILE A 19 -2.46 4.78 -6.62
CA ILE A 19 -1.30 5.64 -6.87
C ILE A 19 -0.29 4.92 -7.76
N VAL A 20 0.08 3.69 -7.42
CA VAL A 20 1.06 2.92 -8.19
C VAL A 20 0.58 2.67 -9.63
N GLU A 21 -0.68 2.28 -9.82
CA GLU A 21 -1.30 2.10 -11.13
C GLU A 21 -1.30 3.39 -11.96
N ASN A 22 -1.61 4.54 -11.34
CA ASN A 22 -1.60 5.84 -12.03
C ASN A 22 -0.18 6.26 -12.49
N HIS A 23 0.87 5.74 -11.84
CA HIS A 23 2.26 5.92 -12.27
C HIS A 23 2.72 4.83 -13.25
N HIS A 24 1.79 4.01 -13.78
CA HIS A 24 2.09 2.85 -14.62
C HIS A 24 3.04 1.84 -13.94
N GLY A 25 3.03 1.83 -12.60
CA GLY A 25 3.83 0.94 -11.77
C GLY A 25 3.09 -0.33 -11.40
N ILE A 26 3.76 -1.16 -10.61
CA ILE A 26 3.28 -2.46 -10.14
C ILE A 26 3.48 -2.53 -8.61
N ILE A 27 2.50 -3.11 -7.90
CA ILE A 27 2.60 -3.43 -6.48
C ILE A 27 2.34 -4.93 -6.27
N THR A 28 3.22 -5.59 -5.51
CA THR A 28 3.08 -6.98 -5.10
C THR A 28 3.18 -7.12 -3.58
N ALA A 29 2.55 -8.16 -3.02
CA ALA A 29 2.62 -8.46 -1.60
C ALA A 29 3.00 -9.93 -1.42
N THR A 30 4.07 -10.19 -0.69
CA THR A 30 4.55 -11.53 -0.38
C THR A 30 4.69 -11.66 1.13
N GLY A 31 4.02 -12.64 1.72
CA GLY A 31 4.07 -12.87 3.15
C GLY A 31 3.84 -14.32 3.52
N GLU A 32 4.24 -14.67 4.73
CA GLU A 32 4.01 -15.98 5.32
C GLU A 32 3.34 -15.81 6.68
N LEU A 33 2.39 -16.71 6.98
CA LEU A 33 1.68 -16.71 8.25
C LEU A 33 2.68 -16.74 9.41
N ASN A 34 2.48 -15.86 10.40
CA ASN A 34 3.36 -15.68 11.56
C ASN A 34 4.79 -15.19 11.25
N LYS A 35 5.14 -14.84 10.00
CA LYS A 35 6.44 -14.23 9.65
C LYS A 35 6.35 -12.81 9.11
N GLY A 36 5.13 -12.35 8.83
CA GLY A 36 4.86 -10.99 8.33
C GLY A 36 4.70 -10.95 6.82
N VAL A 37 4.72 -9.74 6.26
CA VAL A 37 4.46 -9.47 4.85
C VAL A 37 5.37 -8.34 4.36
N THR A 38 5.86 -8.49 3.14
CA THR A 38 6.63 -7.50 2.38
C THR A 38 5.77 -7.00 1.23
N PHE A 39 5.77 -5.69 1.00
CA PHE A 39 5.13 -5.06 -0.15
C PHE A 39 6.20 -4.45 -1.04
N ASP A 40 6.31 -4.95 -2.27
CA ASP A 40 7.25 -4.43 -3.25
C ASP A 40 6.52 -3.50 -4.21
N ILE A 41 7.10 -2.33 -4.47
CA ILE A 41 6.54 -1.31 -5.36
C ILE A 41 7.57 -1.02 -6.44
N TYR A 42 7.15 -1.17 -7.70
CA TYR A 42 7.95 -0.94 -8.88
C TYR A 42 7.36 0.24 -9.65
N ILE A 43 8.18 1.26 -9.91
CA ILE A 43 7.79 2.43 -10.70
C ILE A 43 8.69 2.49 -11.93
N PRO A 44 8.16 2.74 -13.15
CA PRO A 44 8.98 2.92 -14.33
C PRO A 44 10.04 4.01 -14.11
N ALA A 45 11.28 3.70 -14.47
CA ALA A 45 12.30 4.72 -14.61
C ALA A 45 12.12 5.33 -16.00
N THR A 46 11.64 6.58 -16.05
CA THR A 46 11.38 7.42 -17.23
C THR A 46 10.22 7.02 -18.14
#